data_AF-A0A7M4DSZ9-F1
#
_entry.id   AF-A0A7M4DSZ9-F1
#
_cell.length_a   1.000
_cell.length_b   1.000
_cell.length_c   1.000
_cell.angle_alpha   90.00
_cell.angle_beta   90.00
_cell.angle_gamma   90.00
#
_symmetry.space_group_name_H-M   'P 1'
#
loop_
_entity.id
_entity.type
_entity.pdbx_description
1 polymer ?
#
loop_
_entity_poly.entity_id
_entity_poly.type
_entity_poly.pdbx_seq_one_letter_code
_entity_poly.pdbx_strand_id
1 'polypeptide(L)'
;MLWFSVWTVLVLATLVGAFFLGRRLWRSAKALMAQAGATSQVLGELSAKIAELEAAAGSARIFQPDLVATEEQRETWRSRRAENIATRRGRVHERRSRTLAGWRSIGMPF
;
A
#
# COMPACT_ATOMS: atom_id res chain seq x y z
N MET A 1 36.04 44.18 16.91
CA MET A 1 36.44 42.92 16.24
C MET A 1 35.65 41.72 16.74
N LEU A 2 35.61 41.44 18.05
CA LEU A 2 34.88 40.30 18.65
C LEU A 2 33.39 40.21 18.29
N TRP A 3 32.67 41.34 18.30
CA TRP A 3 31.23 41.39 17.99
C TRP A 3 30.90 40.94 16.56
N PHE A 4 31.72 41.33 15.58
CA PHE A 4 31.54 40.93 14.18
C PHE A 4 31.72 39.41 14.03
N SER A 5 32.74 38.85 14.69
CA SER A 5 32.97 37.40 14.71
C SER A 5 31.80 36.63 15.32
N VAL A 6 31.26 37.09 16.45
CA VAL A 6 30.07 36.47 17.09
C VAL A 6 28.88 36.47 16.14
N TRP A 7 28.61 37.60 15.49
CA TRP A 7 27.49 37.72 14.56
C TRP A 7 27.65 36.80 13.35
N THR A 8 28.87 36.74 12.80
CA THR A 8 29.18 35.87 11.64
C THR A 8 29.03 34.40 11.98
N VAL A 9 29.49 33.97 13.17
CA VAL A 9 29.35 32.59 13.65
C VAL A 9 27.88 32.21 13.84
N LEU A 10 27.06 33.09 14.42
CA LEU A 10 25.62 32.83 14.60
C LEU A 10 24.90 32.65 13.27
N VAL A 11 25.18 33.52 12.30
CA VAL A 11 24.59 33.41 10.96
C VAL A 11 25.05 32.14 10.25
N LEU A 12 26.35 31.83 10.28
CA LEU A 12 26.87 30.61 9.68
C LEU A 12 26.28 29.36 10.32
N ALA A 13 26.19 29.31 11.66
CA ALA A 13 25.56 28.20 12.36
C ALA A 13 24.10 28.01 11.95
N THR A 14 23.37 29.12 11.80
CA THR A 14 21.97 29.10 11.34
C THR A 14 21.85 28.62 9.90
N LEU A 15 22.70 29.12 8.99
CA LEU A 15 22.72 28.72 7.59
C LEU A 15 23.07 27.25 7.42
N VAL A 16 24.05 26.75 8.19
CA VAL A 16 24.41 25.34 8.21
C VAL A 16 23.23 24.51 8.69
N GLY A 17 22.59 24.89 9.81
CA GLY A 17 21.40 24.22 10.32
C GLY A 17 20.25 24.19 9.30
N ALA A 18 19.96 25.33 8.66
CA ALA A 18 18.93 25.45 7.63
C ALA A 18 19.26 24.61 6.39
N PHE A 19 20.53 24.54 5.98
CA PHE A 19 20.97 23.73 4.85
C PHE A 19 20.78 22.23 5.12
N PHE A 20 21.20 21.75 6.29
CA PHE A 20 21.00 20.35 6.67
C PHE A 20 19.51 20.00 6.78
N LEU A 21 18.70 20.89 7.36
CA LEU A 21 17.27 20.70 7.50
C LEU A 21 16.57 20.68 6.12
N GLY A 22 16.89 21.65 5.25
CA GLY A 22 16.36 21.73 3.89
C GLY A 22 16.75 20.52 3.06
N ARG A 23 18.01 20.06 3.14
CA ARG A 23 18.47 18.85 2.44
C ARG A 23 17.76 17.59 2.92
N ARG A 24 17.51 17.45 4.23
CA ARG A 24 16.75 16.34 4.78
C ARG A 24 15.29 16.38 4.33
N LEU A 25 14.65 17.55 4.42
CA LEU A 25 13.27 17.78 3.97
C LEU A 25 13.11 17.48 2.47
N TRP A 26 14.07 17.89 1.64
CA TRP A 26 14.05 17.61 0.21
C TRP A 26 14.08 16.11 -0.10
N ARG A 27 14.89 15.33 0.63
CA ARG A 27 14.91 13.87 0.49
C ARG A 27 13.56 13.26 0.87
N SER A 28 12.97 13.70 1.98
CA SER A 28 11.66 13.22 2.42
C SER A 28 10.53 13.61 1.46
N ALA A 29 10.53 14.84 0.95
CA ALA A 29 9.54 15.33 0.00
C ALA A 29 9.58 14.54 -1.32
N LYS A 30 10.78 14.23 -1.83
CA LYS A 30 10.92 13.37 -3.02
C LYS A 30 10.42 11.95 -2.79
N ALA A 31 10.69 11.37 -1.61
CA ALA A 31 10.15 10.06 -1.26
C ALA A 31 8.62 10.07 -1.19
N LEU A 32 8.04 11.12 -0.61
CA LEU A 32 6.59 11.32 -0.54
C LEU A 32 5.97 11.47 -1.94
N MET A 33 6.57 12.27 -2.83
CA MET A 33 6.10 12.42 -4.21
C MET A 33 6.17 11.10 -4.99
N ALA A 34 7.26 10.33 -4.81
CA ALA A 34 7.38 9.02 -5.46
C ALA A 34 6.28 8.05 -4.98
N GLN A 35 5.98 8.04 -3.68
CA GLN A 35 4.88 7.25 -3.13
C GLN A 35 3.51 7.74 -3.60
N ALA A 36 3.30 9.06 -3.71
CA ALA A 36 2.08 9.64 -4.24
C ALA A 36 1.85 9.24 -5.70
N GLY A 37 2.90 9.22 -6.53
CA GLY A 37 2.83 8.72 -7.91
C GLY A 37 2.40 7.25 -7.98
N ALA A 38 3.05 6.39 -7.20
CA ALA A 38 2.67 4.97 -7.12
C ALA A 38 1.23 4.76 -6.63
N THR A 39 0.80 5.56 -5.64
CA THR A 39 -0.57 5.51 -5.12
C THR A 39 -1.59 5.94 -6.17
N SER A 40 -1.29 7.01 -6.93
CA SER A 40 -2.15 7.48 -8.02
C SER A 40 -2.28 6.44 -9.13
N GLN A 41 -1.20 5.72 -9.45
CA GLN A 41 -1.24 4.65 -10.45
C GLN A 41 -2.19 3.53 -10.00
N VAL A 42 -2.04 3.04 -8.77
CA VAL A 42 -2.91 2.00 -8.20
C VAL A 42 -4.37 2.45 -8.16
N LEU A 43 -4.62 3.72 -7.81
CA LEU A 43 -5.97 4.27 -7.79
C LEU A 43 -6.57 4.35 -9.20
N GLY A 44 -5.76 4.67 -10.22
CA GLY A 44 -6.16 4.63 -11.63
C GLY A 44 -6.51 3.22 -12.10
N GLU A 45 -5.68 2.22 -11.76
CA GLU A 45 -5.95 0.82 -12.05
C GLU A 45 -7.24 0.33 -11.36
N LEU A 46 -7.45 0.72 -10.10
CA LEU A 46 -8.67 0.41 -9.37
C LEU A 46 -9.91 1.03 -10.03
N SER A 47 -9.84 2.30 -10.41
CA SER A 47 -10.92 3.00 -11.10
C SER A 47 -11.28 2.31 -12.42
N ALA A 48 -10.27 1.93 -13.22
CA ALA A 48 -10.47 1.18 -14.45
C ALA A 48 -11.14 -0.18 -14.20
N LYS A 49 -10.72 -0.90 -13.15
CA LYS A 49 -11.34 -2.18 -12.76
C LYS A 49 -12.78 -2.01 -12.27
N ILE A 50 -13.09 -0.94 -11.55
CA ILE A 50 -14.46 -0.62 -11.13
C ILE A 50 -15.32 -0.37 -12.37
N ALA A 51 -14.86 0.46 -13.30
CA ALA A 51 -15.58 0.72 -14.54
C ALA A 51 -15.80 -0.54 -15.38
N GLU A 52 -14.80 -1.43 -15.43
CA GLU A 52 -14.92 -2.74 -16.09
C GLU A 52 -15.97 -3.63 -15.41
N LEU A 53 -16.00 -3.67 -14.08
CA LEU A 53 -17.00 -4.41 -13.30
C LEU A 53 -18.41 -3.82 -13.46
N GLU A 54 -18.54 -2.50 -13.50
CA GLU A 54 -19.80 -1.80 -13.69
C GLU A 54 -20.35 -2.03 -15.11
N ALA A 55 -19.49 -1.97 -16.12
CA ALA A 55 -19.84 -2.32 -17.50
C ALA A 55 -20.24 -3.80 -17.62
N ALA A 56 -19.54 -4.72 -16.96
CA ALA A 56 -19.86 -6.14 -16.94
C ALA A 56 -21.14 -6.46 -16.15
N ALA A 57 -21.50 -5.64 -15.16
CA ALA A 57 -22.75 -5.75 -14.44
C ALA A 57 -23.97 -5.30 -15.27
N GLY A 58 -23.76 -4.43 -16.27
CA GLY A 58 -24.81 -3.89 -17.14
C GLY A 58 -25.88 -3.08 -16.40
N SER A 59 -26.97 -2.71 -17.08
CA SER A 59 -28.17 -2.08 -16.47
C SER A 59 -29.01 -3.05 -15.62
N ALA A 60 -28.57 -4.30 -15.48
CA ALA A 60 -29.36 -5.41 -14.98
C ALA A 60 -28.67 -6.12 -13.81
N ARG A 61 -28.61 -5.43 -12.67
CA ARG A 61 -28.85 -6.07 -11.37
C ARG A 61 -29.28 -4.99 -10.39
N ILE A 62 -30.56 -4.65 -10.46
CA ILE A 62 -31.28 -4.30 -9.24
C ILE A 62 -31.08 -5.55 -8.36
N PHE A 63 -30.17 -5.45 -7.39
CA PHE A 63 -30.08 -6.43 -6.33
C PHE A 63 -31.43 -6.39 -5.63
N GLN A 64 -32.37 -7.22 -6.07
CA GLN A 64 -33.51 -7.56 -5.27
C GLN A 64 -32.98 -8.58 -4.27
N PRO A 65 -32.88 -8.22 -2.97
CA PRO A 65 -32.61 -9.22 -1.96
C PRO A 65 -33.76 -10.23 -2.00
N ASP A 66 -33.55 -11.32 -2.73
CA ASP A 66 -34.42 -12.47 -2.62
C ASP A 66 -34.13 -13.09 -1.25
N LEU A 67 -35.14 -13.13 -0.39
CA LEU A 67 -35.00 -13.65 0.97
C LEU A 67 -34.70 -15.16 0.97
N VAL A 68 -34.81 -15.81 -0.19
CA VAL A 68 -34.54 -17.24 -0.38
C VAL A 68 -33.68 -17.45 -1.61
N ALA A 69 -32.35 -17.46 -1.44
CA ALA A 69 -31.45 -17.90 -2.50
C ALA A 69 -31.74 -19.38 -2.85
N THR A 70 -31.84 -19.70 -4.15
CA THR A 70 -31.99 -21.09 -4.60
C THR A 70 -30.79 -21.94 -4.14
N GLU A 71 -30.94 -23.26 -4.00
CA GLU A 71 -29.81 -24.11 -3.57
C GLU A 71 -28.63 -24.02 -4.54
N GLU A 72 -28.90 -23.90 -5.85
CA GLU A 72 -27.88 -23.72 -6.89
C GLU A 72 -27.08 -22.41 -6.72
N GLN A 73 -27.76 -21.31 -6.38
CA GLN A 73 -27.10 -20.03 -6.09
C GLN A 73 -26.24 -20.13 -4.83
N ARG A 74 -26.74 -20.80 -3.79
CA ARG A 74 -26.00 -21.04 -2.55
C ARG A 74 -24.74 -21.87 -2.80
N GLU A 75 -24.84 -22.91 -3.61
CA GLU A 75 -23.69 -23.76 -3.94
C GLU A 75 -22.64 -23.01 -4.77
N THR A 76 -23.10 -22.18 -5.71
CA THR A 76 -22.22 -21.29 -6.49
C THR A 76 -21.46 -20.32 -5.58
N TRP A 77 -22.14 -19.71 -4.60
CA TRP A 77 -21.49 -18.80 -3.66
C TRP A 77 -20.55 -19.49 -2.67
N ARG A 78 -20.92 -20.69 -2.19
CA ARG A 78 -20.03 -21.52 -1.35
C ARG A 78 -18.76 -21.87 -2.11
N SER A 79 -18.88 -22.28 -3.36
CA SER A 79 -17.76 -22.60 -4.24
C SER A 79 -16.83 -21.40 -4.45
N ARG A 80 -17.38 -20.24 -4.83
CA ARG A 80 -16.59 -18.99 -4.97
C ARG A 80 -15.94 -18.54 -3.68
N ARG A 81 -16.63 -18.69 -2.54
CA ARG A 81 -16.06 -18.36 -1.22
C ARG A 81 -14.93 -19.31 -0.86
N ALA A 82 -15.09 -20.61 -1.12
CA ALA A 82 -14.05 -21.61 -0.86
C ALA A 82 -12.79 -21.33 -1.70
N GLU A 83 -12.96 -21.01 -2.99
CA GLU A 83 -11.86 -20.64 -3.90
C GLU A 83 -11.10 -19.39 -3.41
N ASN A 84 -11.83 -18.35 -3.00
CA ASN A 84 -11.22 -17.14 -2.45
C ASN A 84 -10.45 -17.41 -1.15
N ILE A 85 -11.01 -18.23 -0.26
CA ILE A 85 -10.34 -18.62 0.99
C ILE A 85 -9.09 -19.44 0.69
N ALA A 86 -9.15 -20.39 -0.25
CA ALA A 86 -8.00 -21.19 -0.67
C ALA A 86 -6.89 -20.30 -1.24
N THR A 87 -7.23 -19.38 -2.13
CA THR A 87 -6.29 -18.39 -2.70
C THR A 87 -5.64 -17.56 -1.60
N ARG A 88 -6.43 -17.06 -0.64
CA ARG A 88 -5.91 -16.29 0.50
C ARG A 88 -4.97 -17.13 1.38
N ARG A 89 -5.34 -18.37 1.67
CA ARG A 89 -4.50 -19.31 2.44
C ARG A 89 -3.18 -19.58 1.74
N GLY A 90 -3.18 -19.76 0.41
CA GLY A 90 -1.96 -19.91 -0.39
C GLY A 90 -1.02 -18.70 -0.25
N ARG A 91 -1.54 -17.49 -0.43
CA ARG A 91 -0.76 -16.25 -0.27
C ARG A 91 -0.18 -16.09 1.13
N VAL A 92 -0.95 -16.42 2.18
CA VAL A 92 -0.48 -16.35 3.57
C VAL A 92 0.60 -17.41 3.84
N HIS A 93 0.41 -18.63 3.34
CA HIS A 93 1.38 -19.71 3.48
C HIS A 93 2.70 -19.35 2.81
N GLU A 94 2.66 -18.81 1.59
CA GLU A 94 3.85 -18.37 0.85
C GLU A 94 4.59 -17.23 1.57
N ARG A 95 3.86 -16.26 2.12
CA ARG A 95 4.49 -15.21 2.95
C ARG A 95 5.18 -15.81 4.17
N ARG A 96 4.50 -16.71 4.89
CA ARG A 96 5.04 -17.37 6.08
C ARG A 96 6.27 -18.21 5.75
N SER A 97 6.26 -18.96 4.65
CA SER A 97 7.39 -19.79 4.25
C SER A 97 8.62 -18.95 3.91
N ARG A 98 8.45 -17.83 3.21
CA ARG A 98 9.54 -16.86 2.95
C ARG A 98 10.13 -16.28 4.24
N THR A 99 9.27 -15.91 5.20
CA THR A 99 9.73 -15.41 6.51
C THR A 99 10.54 -16.47 7.27
N LEU A 100 10.03 -17.70 7.36
CA LEU A 100 10.72 -18.80 8.03
C LEU A 100 12.06 -19.12 7.34
N ALA A 101 12.10 -19.12 6.00
CA ALA A 101 13.34 -19.32 5.25
C ALA A 101 14.38 -18.22 5.57
N GLY A 102 13.95 -16.96 5.66
CA GLY A 102 14.82 -15.85 6.08
C GLY A 102 15.36 -16.05 7.49
N TRP A 103 14.54 -16.49 8.44
CA TRP A 103 14.99 -16.75 9.81
C TRP A 103 16.00 -17.89 9.88
N ARG A 104 15.80 -18.99 9.13
CA ARG A 104 16.77 -20.08 9.03
C ARG A 104 18.11 -19.63 8.45
N SER A 105 18.11 -18.74 7.46
CA SER A 105 19.36 -18.20 6.89
C SER A 105 20.21 -17.41 7.89
N ILE A 106 19.61 -16.92 8.99
CA ILE A 106 20.29 -16.17 10.06
C ILE A 106 20.53 -17.06 11.30
N GLY A 107 20.27 -18.38 11.19
CA GLY A 107 20.57 -19.35 12.24
C GLY A 107 19.53 -19.43 13.36
N MET A 108 18.31 -18.90 13.15
CA MET A 108 17.24 -19.02 14.13
C MET A 108 16.57 -20.42 14.08
N PRO A 109 16.29 -21.05 15.25
CA PRO A 109 15.71 -22.40 15.31
C PRO A 109 14.18 -22.37 15.12
N PHE A 110 13.71 -22.43 13.87
CA PHE A 110 12.28 -22.59 13.51
C PHE A 110 12.03 -23.43 12.25
#